data_AF-A0A7C2ZVN5-F1
#
_entry.id   AF-A0A7C2ZVN5-F1
#
_cell.length_a   1.000
_cell.length_b   1.000
_cell.length_c   1.000
_cell.angle_alpha   90.00
_cell.angle_beta   90.00
_cell.angle_gamma   90.00
#
_symmetry.space_group_name_H-M   'P 1'
#
loop_
_entity.id
_entity.type
_entity.pdbx_description
1 polymer ?
#
loop_
_entity_poly.entity_id
_entity_poly.type
_entity_poly.pdbx_seq_one_letter_code
_entity_poly.pdbx_strand_id
1 'polypeptide(L)'
;MIQPQPQHNSVLPGGAQMKSLRHSRNAAVLAMAALIVMGASASAAQAPTSVVSPAPTLLQQRLLRTISIEIRDTPIQDVIRLVAEQAGVNHVISPAVTGNITVKLTDVPLGEALESILTTHGFGYSLGENIIRVAPLSELAVVQERMVHEVFHITYAAADEIAKALEKIRTKAGMVSLSSGTSHIIVTDTEASVKAMREFVQKVDTVTPQVLVEARIYDLTTKDRLDIGIEWQVGTSTTYSPANLSGLSTVGTNPTGDHWPFTTGAFSAATGKATGTGLIRFGWLSADLDIDAVLKAQQNDIDAKLLANPRVLVLDNEKAVIKIIQEIPYQELTQSSAGGQLGTTSFREVGVELSVTPHVTRDNMVRLVLSPKFSIKTDEVVLVGSGNTAFPQPVVDRREATTTLLVEDGRTVVLGGLRQKNVTRVVNKIPFLGDVPGLGMLFRFEGEDTVMSELVVFITPKIVTNPLMTADEKQRYESTNFAGPKEITTRFEKQKQKESEDK
;
A
#
# COMPACT_ATOMS: atom_id res chain seq x y z
N MET A 1 49.22 -21.52 32.39
CA MET A 1 50.16 -21.45 31.26
C MET A 1 49.33 -21.24 30.00
N ILE A 2 49.09 -19.97 29.66
CA ILE A 2 49.68 -19.23 28.53
C ILE A 2 48.89 -19.46 27.22
N GLN A 3 48.07 -18.45 26.88
CA GLN A 3 47.60 -18.17 25.52
C GLN A 3 48.78 -17.86 24.59
N PRO A 4 48.55 -17.87 23.27
CA PRO A 4 49.11 -16.78 22.48
C PRO A 4 48.09 -16.14 21.54
N GLN A 5 48.11 -14.81 21.54
CA GLN A 5 47.76 -13.96 20.42
C GLN A 5 48.83 -14.07 19.30
N PRO A 6 48.61 -13.39 18.16
CA PRO A 6 49.49 -12.26 17.92
C PRO A 6 48.78 -10.98 17.42
N GLN A 7 49.30 -9.85 17.90
CA GLN A 7 49.20 -8.52 17.32
C GLN A 7 50.40 -8.24 16.39
N HIS A 8 50.19 -7.47 15.32
CA HIS A 8 50.90 -6.23 14.92
C HIS A 8 50.51 -5.91 13.45
N ASN A 9 49.98 -4.76 13.05
CA ASN A 9 50.30 -3.33 13.20
C ASN A 9 50.98 -2.75 11.94
N SER A 10 50.32 -1.71 11.39
CA SER A 10 50.81 -0.53 10.66
C SER A 10 51.83 -0.67 9.51
N VAL A 11 51.58 -0.01 8.37
CA VAL A 11 52.41 1.08 7.80
C VAL A 11 51.61 1.81 6.68
N LEU A 12 51.51 3.13 6.81
CA LEU A 12 51.18 4.11 5.76
C LEU A 12 52.44 4.48 4.96
N PRO A 13 52.29 4.94 3.71
CA PRO A 13 52.75 6.29 3.37
C PRO A 13 51.69 7.01 2.49
N GLY A 14 51.55 8.34 2.43
CA GLY A 14 52.53 9.40 2.66
C GLY A 14 52.81 10.15 1.35
N GLY A 15 52.02 11.20 1.07
CA GLY A 15 52.48 12.43 0.41
C GLY A 15 52.48 12.55 -1.12
N ALA A 16 51.71 13.51 -1.64
CA ALA A 16 52.18 14.49 -2.62
C ALA A 16 51.25 15.72 -2.66
N GLN A 17 51.83 16.88 -2.33
CA GLN A 17 51.24 18.21 -2.29
C GLN A 17 51.58 19.00 -3.58
N MET A 18 50.83 20.11 -3.74
CA MET A 18 51.16 21.35 -4.46
C MET A 18 51.05 21.39 -5.99
N LYS A 19 50.15 22.26 -6.45
CA LYS A 19 50.55 23.55 -7.06
C LYS A 19 49.41 24.57 -7.05
N SER A 20 49.61 25.61 -6.25
CA SER A 20 48.89 26.88 -6.27
C SER A 20 49.27 27.71 -7.51
N LEU A 21 48.34 28.48 -8.06
CA LEU A 21 48.65 29.67 -8.86
C LEU A 21 48.13 30.94 -8.16
N ARG A 22 49.11 31.79 -7.84
CA ARG A 22 49.10 33.24 -7.52
C ARG A 22 48.52 34.05 -8.69
N HIS A 23 48.22 35.35 -8.71
CA HIS A 23 48.25 36.55 -7.85
C HIS A 23 47.66 37.69 -8.71
N SER A 24 46.99 38.69 -8.11
CA SER A 24 47.26 40.16 -8.26
C SER A 24 46.11 40.92 -7.57
N ARG A 25 46.26 41.54 -6.40
CA ARG A 25 46.92 42.82 -6.05
C ARG A 25 46.44 44.06 -6.85
N ASN A 26 45.62 44.85 -6.15
CA ASN A 26 45.73 46.28 -5.79
C ASN A 26 45.85 47.41 -6.84
N ALA A 27 45.31 48.56 -6.37
CA ALA A 27 45.53 49.97 -6.74
C ALA A 27 44.49 50.55 -7.73
N ALA A 28 43.96 51.77 -7.61
CA ALA A 28 44.11 52.88 -6.66
C ALA A 28 43.18 54.04 -7.13
N VAL A 29 42.67 54.84 -6.17
CA VAL A 29 42.52 56.33 -6.20
C VAL A 29 41.52 56.94 -7.22
N LEU A 30 40.54 57.81 -6.87
CA LEU A 30 40.63 59.25 -6.53
C LEU A 30 39.18 59.74 -6.19
N ALA A 31 38.85 60.18 -4.96
CA ALA A 31 38.87 61.55 -4.43
C ALA A 31 37.87 62.57 -5.04
N MET A 32 36.87 63.00 -4.25
CA MET A 32 36.44 64.40 -4.02
C MET A 32 35.40 64.44 -2.88
N ALA A 33 35.78 64.93 -1.69
CA ALA A 33 35.51 66.28 -1.14
C ALA A 33 34.19 66.33 -0.32
N ALA A 34 34.29 66.32 1.03
CA ALA A 34 34.16 67.49 1.94
C ALA A 34 32.69 67.97 2.05
N LEU A 35 32.06 68.24 3.21
CA LEU A 35 32.52 68.88 4.43
C LEU A 35 31.43 68.75 5.53
N ILE A 36 31.82 68.35 6.75
CA ILE A 36 31.41 68.78 8.12
C ILE A 36 30.04 69.47 8.31
N VAL A 37 29.18 68.94 9.22
CA VAL A 37 28.69 69.62 10.46
C VAL A 37 28.27 68.57 11.52
N MET A 38 28.65 68.86 12.77
CA MET A 38 28.44 68.15 14.04
C MET A 38 26.99 68.16 14.55
N GLY A 39 26.65 67.18 15.40
CA GLY A 39 25.46 67.19 16.27
C GLY A 39 24.97 65.78 16.57
N ALA A 40 25.58 65.06 17.51
CA ALA A 40 25.12 64.94 18.90
C ALA A 40 23.75 64.23 19.07
N SER A 41 23.83 62.98 19.52
CA SER A 41 22.95 62.31 20.51
C SER A 41 21.42 62.37 20.35
N ALA A 42 20.80 61.21 20.09
CA ALA A 42 19.89 60.58 21.06
C ALA A 42 19.29 59.28 20.50
N SER A 43 19.36 58.23 21.33
CA SER A 43 18.62 56.98 21.20
C SER A 43 17.12 57.25 21.09
N ALA A 44 16.52 57.00 19.92
CA ALA A 44 15.07 56.99 19.77
C ALA A 44 14.52 55.66 20.31
N ALA A 45 14.14 55.69 21.58
CA ALA A 45 13.21 54.72 22.15
C ALA A 45 11.91 54.75 21.35
N GLN A 46 11.41 53.55 21.01
CA GLN A 46 10.13 53.34 20.37
C GLN A 46 9.03 54.06 21.15
N ALA A 47 8.32 54.95 20.46
CA ALA A 47 7.09 55.52 20.96
C ALA A 47 6.09 54.39 21.24
N PRO A 48 5.42 54.36 22.40
CA PRO A 48 4.27 53.48 22.58
C PRO A 48 3.22 53.92 21.55
N THR A 49 2.79 52.98 20.72
CA THR A 49 1.57 53.12 19.91
C THR A 49 0.42 53.46 20.85
N SER A 50 0.07 54.74 20.91
CA SER A 50 -1.14 55.22 21.55
C SER A 50 -2.31 54.60 20.80
N VAL A 51 -2.96 53.65 21.45
CA VAL A 51 -4.29 53.17 21.08
C VAL A 51 -5.17 54.41 21.05
N VAL A 52 -5.61 54.85 19.87
CA VAL A 52 -6.59 55.92 19.76
C VAL A 52 -7.89 55.35 20.32
N SER A 53 -8.18 55.62 21.60
CA SER A 53 -9.51 55.44 22.14
C SER A 53 -10.45 56.34 21.33
N PRO A 54 -11.54 55.81 20.73
CA PRO A 54 -12.51 56.67 20.08
C PRO A 54 -13.02 57.70 21.09
N ALA A 55 -13.20 58.95 20.65
CA ALA A 55 -13.77 60.01 21.49
C ALA A 55 -15.07 59.48 22.15
N PRO A 56 -15.25 59.65 23.47
CA PRO A 56 -16.37 59.05 24.18
C PRO A 56 -17.69 59.59 23.61
N THR A 57 -18.58 58.67 23.20
CA THR A 57 -19.93 58.97 22.73
C THR A 57 -20.67 59.82 23.78
N LEU A 58 -21.65 60.66 23.38
CA LEU A 58 -22.42 61.51 24.31
C LEU A 58 -23.00 60.74 25.51
N LEU A 59 -23.33 59.46 25.33
CA LEU A 59 -23.72 58.55 26.41
C LEU A 59 -22.58 58.18 27.38
N GLN A 60 -21.38 57.91 26.88
CA GLN A 60 -20.20 57.60 27.72
C GLN A 60 -19.80 58.79 28.59
N GLN A 61 -19.97 60.02 28.10
CA GLN A 61 -19.78 61.21 28.91
C GLN A 61 -20.85 61.36 30.00
N ARG A 62 -22.08 60.91 29.76
CA ARG A 62 -23.16 60.90 30.76
C ARG A 62 -23.01 59.79 31.80
N LEU A 63 -22.41 58.66 31.42
CA LEU A 63 -22.07 57.55 32.34
C LEU A 63 -20.97 57.90 33.35
N LEU A 64 -20.18 58.94 33.08
CA LEU A 64 -19.15 59.48 33.98
C LEU A 64 -19.71 60.50 35.00
N ARG A 65 -20.99 60.89 34.89
CA ARG A 65 -21.61 61.76 35.89
C ARG A 65 -21.72 61.01 37.20
N THR A 66 -21.27 61.65 38.27
CA THR A 66 -21.40 61.10 39.62
C THR A 66 -22.82 61.26 40.12
N ILE A 67 -23.29 60.24 40.83
CA ILE A 67 -24.59 60.23 41.49
C ILE A 67 -24.41 59.88 42.97
N SER A 68 -25.27 60.48 43.78
CA SER A 68 -25.33 60.28 45.22
C SER A 68 -26.79 60.02 45.58
N ILE A 69 -27.08 58.78 45.99
CA ILE A 69 -28.45 58.32 46.32
C ILE A 69 -28.40 57.41 47.55
N GLU A 70 -29.37 57.54 48.44
CA GLU A 70 -29.56 56.63 49.57
C GLU A 70 -30.99 56.09 49.52
N ILE A 71 -31.13 54.79 49.31
CA ILE A 71 -32.41 54.13 49.09
C ILE A 71 -32.46 52.86 49.94
N ARG A 72 -33.61 52.60 50.56
CA ARG A 72 -33.85 51.42 51.41
C ARG A 72 -35.09 50.69 50.94
N ASP A 73 -34.95 49.38 50.75
CA ASP A 73 -36.01 48.44 50.38
C ASP A 73 -36.95 48.93 49.26
N THR A 74 -36.37 49.38 48.14
CA THR A 74 -37.13 49.93 47.01
C THR A 74 -37.05 48.99 45.80
N PRO A 75 -38.11 48.86 44.98
CA PRO A 75 -38.08 48.07 43.76
C PRO A 75 -36.96 48.53 42.81
N ILE A 76 -36.19 47.58 42.28
CA ILE A 76 -35.03 47.85 41.43
C ILE A 76 -35.41 48.68 40.18
N GLN A 77 -36.63 48.51 39.66
CA GLN A 77 -37.14 49.28 38.51
C GLN A 77 -37.23 50.77 38.82
N ASP A 78 -37.68 51.12 40.02
CA ASP A 78 -37.82 52.51 40.46
C ASP A 78 -36.44 53.12 40.76
N VAL A 79 -35.52 52.32 41.31
CA VAL A 79 -34.13 52.73 41.52
C VAL A 79 -33.44 53.04 40.19
N ILE A 80 -33.58 52.18 39.17
CA ILE A 80 -33.01 52.41 37.84
C ILE A 80 -33.61 53.67 37.20
N ARG A 81 -34.92 53.89 37.34
CA ARG A 81 -35.59 55.09 36.83
C ARG A 81 -35.02 56.36 37.47
N LEU A 82 -34.91 56.37 38.80
CA LEU A 82 -34.38 57.52 39.56
C LEU A 82 -32.93 57.82 39.19
N VAL A 83 -32.10 56.78 39.10
CA VAL A 83 -30.69 56.86 38.69
C VAL A 83 -30.54 57.39 37.26
N ALA A 84 -31.38 56.91 36.32
CA ALA A 84 -31.36 57.35 34.92
C ALA A 84 -31.87 58.79 34.75
N GLU A 85 -32.90 59.21 35.51
CA GLU A 85 -33.42 60.57 35.51
C GLU A 85 -32.39 61.57 36.05
N GLN A 86 -31.73 61.26 37.17
CA GLN A 86 -30.69 62.11 37.78
C GLN A 86 -29.50 62.34 36.83
N ALA A 87 -29.17 61.34 36.01
CA ALA A 87 -28.09 61.45 35.03
C ALA A 87 -28.54 61.97 33.65
N GLY A 88 -29.86 62.11 33.41
CA GLY A 88 -30.43 62.58 32.15
C GLY A 88 -30.25 61.59 30.99
N VAL A 89 -30.44 60.29 31.25
CA VAL A 89 -30.30 59.21 30.26
C VAL A 89 -31.64 58.50 30.03
N ASN A 90 -31.97 58.23 28.76
CA ASN A 90 -33.16 57.46 28.43
C ASN A 90 -32.95 55.98 28.79
N HIS A 91 -33.97 55.34 29.36
CA HIS A 91 -33.89 53.93 29.77
C HIS A 91 -35.07 53.12 29.26
N VAL A 92 -34.83 51.83 29.00
CA VAL A 92 -35.86 50.81 28.71
C VAL A 92 -35.58 49.62 29.62
N ILE A 93 -36.53 49.30 30.51
CA ILE A 93 -36.41 48.20 31.47
C ILE A 93 -37.28 47.04 30.99
N SER A 94 -36.70 45.85 30.89
CA SER A 94 -37.45 44.61 30.59
C SER A 94 -38.38 44.26 31.77
N PRO A 95 -39.64 43.83 31.54
CA PRO A 95 -40.57 43.43 32.61
C PRO A 95 -40.05 42.29 33.50
N ALA A 96 -39.05 41.53 33.02
CA ALA A 96 -38.41 40.44 33.75
C ALA A 96 -37.45 40.91 34.86
N VAL A 97 -37.20 42.21 34.98
CA VAL A 97 -36.31 42.79 36.01
C VAL A 97 -37.12 43.05 37.28
N THR A 98 -37.13 42.11 38.22
CA THR A 98 -37.87 42.21 39.49
C THR A 98 -36.94 41.99 40.69
N GLY A 99 -37.20 42.70 41.79
CA GLY A 99 -36.43 42.60 43.03
C GLY A 99 -36.41 43.90 43.82
N ASN A 100 -36.09 43.79 45.11
CA ASN A 100 -35.89 44.94 46.00
C ASN A 100 -34.40 45.15 46.23
N ILE A 101 -33.97 46.40 46.38
CA ILE A 101 -32.58 46.73 46.66
C ILE A 101 -32.46 47.86 47.69
N THR A 102 -31.43 47.76 48.52
CA THR A 102 -31.01 48.79 49.46
C THR A 102 -29.59 49.19 49.11
N VAL A 103 -29.40 50.45 48.72
CA VAL A 103 -28.10 50.94 48.23
C VAL A 103 -27.87 52.35 48.76
N LYS A 104 -26.63 52.61 49.18
CA LYS A 104 -26.12 53.94 49.49
C LYS A 104 -24.92 54.20 48.59
N LEU A 105 -25.06 55.14 47.66
CA LEU A 105 -24.01 55.60 46.76
C LEU A 105 -23.65 57.04 47.12
N THR A 106 -22.36 57.35 47.11
CA THR A 106 -21.84 58.71 47.37
C THR A 106 -20.74 58.99 46.36
N ASP A 107 -20.98 59.95 45.48
CA ASP A 107 -20.07 60.40 44.42
C ASP A 107 -19.58 59.26 43.50
N VAL A 108 -20.48 58.34 43.16
CA VAL A 108 -20.16 57.17 42.31
C VAL A 108 -20.53 57.47 40.85
N PRO A 109 -19.66 57.20 39.86
CA PRO A 109 -20.00 57.31 38.45
C PRO A 109 -21.22 56.45 38.08
N LEU A 110 -22.12 56.98 37.24
CA LEU A 110 -23.35 56.28 36.84
C LEU A 110 -23.09 54.85 36.31
N GLY A 111 -22.05 54.65 35.50
CA GLY A 111 -21.74 53.32 34.94
C GLY A 111 -21.42 52.28 36.03
N GLU A 112 -20.61 52.66 37.02
CA GLU A 112 -20.21 51.81 38.14
C GLU A 112 -21.37 51.58 39.12
N ALA A 113 -22.18 52.61 39.34
CA ALA A 113 -23.41 52.53 40.13
C ALA A 113 -24.41 51.55 39.51
N LEU A 114 -24.67 51.67 38.20
CA LEU A 114 -25.61 50.82 37.48
C LEU A 114 -25.12 49.36 37.45
N GLU A 115 -23.82 49.15 37.20
CA GLU A 115 -23.21 47.83 37.25
C GLU A 115 -23.37 47.18 38.64
N SER A 116 -23.02 47.89 39.71
CA SER A 116 -23.11 47.39 41.08
C SER A 116 -24.55 47.03 41.51
N ILE A 117 -25.53 47.82 41.05
CA ILE A 117 -26.96 47.57 41.31
C ILE A 117 -27.44 46.32 40.57
N LEU A 118 -27.06 46.17 39.29
CA LEU A 118 -27.56 45.11 38.42
C LEU A 118 -26.90 43.75 38.66
N THR A 119 -25.59 43.73 38.95
CA THR A 119 -24.84 42.48 39.20
C THR A 119 -25.37 41.72 40.42
N THR A 120 -25.89 42.44 41.42
CA THR A 120 -26.42 41.86 42.66
C THR A 120 -27.60 40.90 42.41
N HIS A 121 -28.39 41.13 41.36
CA HIS A 121 -29.56 40.31 41.00
C HIS A 121 -29.39 39.56 39.66
N GLY A 122 -28.18 39.51 39.10
CA GLY A 122 -27.91 38.81 37.83
C GLY A 122 -28.48 39.47 36.57
N PHE A 123 -28.74 40.79 36.64
CA PHE A 123 -29.14 41.59 35.49
C PHE A 123 -27.91 42.25 34.85
N GLY A 124 -28.06 42.69 33.61
CA GLY A 124 -27.05 43.50 32.92
C GLY A 124 -27.71 44.66 32.19
N TYR A 125 -26.89 45.47 31.53
CA TYR A 125 -27.37 46.52 30.65
C TYR A 125 -26.62 46.49 29.32
N SER A 126 -27.30 46.87 28.23
CA SER A 126 -26.68 47.13 26.94
C SER A 126 -26.84 48.61 26.56
N LEU A 127 -25.77 49.16 26.00
CA LEU A 127 -25.70 50.55 25.57
C LEU A 127 -26.16 50.66 24.12
N GLY A 128 -27.26 51.38 23.88
CA GLY A 128 -27.64 51.83 22.54
C GLY A 128 -26.99 53.18 22.19
N GLU A 129 -27.43 53.81 21.10
CA GLU A 129 -26.90 55.13 20.69
C GLU A 129 -27.30 56.29 21.62
N ASN A 130 -28.48 56.22 22.26
CA ASN A 130 -28.98 57.23 23.21
C ASN A 130 -29.94 56.66 24.29
N ILE A 131 -30.00 55.34 24.45
CA ILE A 131 -30.90 54.63 25.38
C ILE A 131 -30.12 53.50 26.07
N ILE A 132 -30.33 53.31 27.37
CA ILE A 132 -29.83 52.16 28.13
C ILE A 132 -30.94 51.11 28.19
N ARG A 133 -30.67 49.89 27.72
CA ARG A 133 -31.59 48.75 27.86
C ARG A 133 -31.12 47.87 29.02
N VAL A 134 -31.98 47.69 30.02
CA VAL A 134 -31.72 46.82 31.18
C VAL A 134 -32.52 45.54 31.05
N ALA A 135 -31.85 44.39 31.09
CA ALA A 135 -32.48 43.08 30.95
C ALA A 135 -31.64 41.98 31.67
N PRO A 136 -32.21 40.80 31.91
CA PRO A 136 -31.44 39.65 32.40
C PRO A 136 -30.25 39.32 31.51
N LEU A 137 -29.15 38.86 32.11
CA LEU A 137 -27.95 38.43 31.38
C LEU A 137 -28.26 37.36 30.31
N SER A 138 -29.26 36.52 30.57
CA SER A 138 -29.77 35.52 29.61
C SER A 138 -30.45 36.13 28.38
N GLU A 139 -31.07 37.32 28.51
CA GLU A 139 -31.72 38.04 27.41
C GLU A 139 -30.72 38.90 26.63
N LEU A 140 -29.75 39.51 27.33
CA LEU A 140 -28.68 40.32 26.74
C LEU A 140 -27.64 39.50 25.98
N ALA A 141 -27.43 38.23 26.38
CA ALA A 141 -26.59 37.28 25.63
C ALA A 141 -27.21 36.87 24.29
N VAL A 142 -28.51 37.13 24.06
CA VAL A 142 -29.16 36.94 22.76
C VAL A 142 -28.91 38.17 21.88
N VAL A 143 -27.64 38.52 21.67
CA VAL A 143 -27.30 39.19 20.42
C VAL A 143 -27.54 38.11 19.36
N GLN A 144 -28.58 38.27 18.55
CA GLN A 144 -28.83 37.40 17.41
C GLN A 144 -27.60 37.48 16.51
N GLU A 145 -26.64 36.58 16.72
CA GLU A 145 -25.53 36.41 15.80
C GLU A 145 -26.15 36.16 14.43
N ARG A 146 -25.84 37.04 13.49
CA ARG A 146 -26.43 36.96 12.16
C ARG A 146 -26.08 35.61 11.56
N MET A 147 -27.11 34.86 11.21
CA MET A 147 -26.94 33.60 10.50
C MET A 147 -26.56 33.93 9.05
N VAL A 148 -25.43 33.40 8.62
CA VAL A 148 -24.91 33.51 7.27
C VAL A 148 -25.10 32.17 6.57
N HIS A 149 -25.50 32.21 5.31
CA HIS A 149 -25.55 31.02 4.46
C HIS A 149 -24.38 31.07 3.46
N GLU A 150 -23.68 29.95 3.33
CA GLU A 150 -22.61 29.78 2.35
C GLU A 150 -22.76 28.42 1.65
N VAL A 151 -22.41 28.40 0.36
CA VAL A 151 -22.42 27.20 -0.45
C VAL A 151 -20.99 26.82 -0.79
N PHE A 152 -20.57 25.63 -0.38
CA PHE A 152 -19.27 25.07 -0.71
C PHE A 152 -19.42 24.07 -1.86
N HIS A 153 -18.61 24.22 -2.90
CA HIS A 153 -18.46 23.23 -3.95
C HIS A 153 -17.28 22.32 -3.64
N ILE A 154 -17.50 21.01 -3.55
CA ILE A 154 -16.47 20.02 -3.26
C ILE A 154 -16.00 19.37 -4.57
N THR A 155 -14.68 19.35 -4.79
CA THR A 155 -14.08 18.92 -6.07
C THR A 155 -13.47 17.52 -6.01
N TYR A 156 -12.68 17.21 -4.97
CA TYR A 156 -11.85 16.01 -4.89
C TYR A 156 -12.32 15.03 -3.80
N ALA A 157 -12.69 15.56 -2.64
CA ALA A 157 -13.12 14.75 -1.51
C ALA A 157 -14.59 14.29 -1.66
N ALA A 158 -14.96 13.22 -0.96
CA ALA A 158 -16.35 12.76 -0.92
C ALA A 158 -17.22 13.76 -0.13
N ALA A 159 -18.20 14.38 -0.81
CA ALA A 159 -19.07 15.38 -0.21
C ALA A 159 -19.86 14.85 1.01
N ASP A 160 -20.20 13.55 1.01
CA ASP A 160 -20.84 12.86 2.14
C ASP A 160 -19.97 12.85 3.41
N GLU A 161 -18.67 12.63 3.27
CA GLU A 161 -17.75 12.57 4.40
C GLU A 161 -17.49 13.95 4.98
N ILE A 162 -17.36 14.96 4.11
CA ILE A 162 -17.21 16.35 4.54
C ILE A 162 -18.49 16.83 5.23
N ALA A 163 -19.68 16.53 4.69
CA ALA A 163 -20.95 16.91 5.32
C ALA A 163 -21.07 16.34 6.75
N LYS A 164 -20.73 15.06 6.95
CA LYS A 164 -20.69 14.43 8.28
C LYS A 164 -19.67 15.06 9.22
N ALA A 165 -18.54 15.53 8.71
CA ALA A 165 -17.55 16.24 9.50
C ALA A 165 -18.04 17.65 9.90
N LEU A 166 -18.69 18.37 8.98
CA LEU A 166 -19.23 19.70 9.20
C LEU A 166 -20.42 19.69 10.18
N GLU A 167 -21.24 18.63 10.17
CA GLU A 167 -22.30 18.44 11.17
C GLU A 167 -21.80 18.45 12.61
N LYS A 168 -20.57 18.01 12.86
CA LYS A 168 -19.95 18.01 14.20
C LYS A 168 -19.40 19.36 14.64
N ILE A 169 -19.12 20.26 13.69
CA ILE A 169 -18.50 21.57 13.94
C ILE A 169 -19.58 22.67 14.10
N ARG A 170 -20.79 22.40 13.63
CA ARG A 170 -21.95 23.29 13.64
C ARG A 170 -22.41 23.70 15.05
N THR A 171 -22.96 24.91 15.18
CA THR A 171 -23.62 25.39 16.39
C THR A 171 -25.03 24.78 16.56
N LYS A 172 -25.61 24.91 17.76
CA LYS A 172 -26.97 24.38 18.04
C LYS A 172 -28.05 24.92 17.10
N ALA A 173 -27.86 26.13 16.56
CA ALA A 173 -28.81 26.80 15.66
C ALA A 173 -28.48 26.60 14.17
N GLY A 174 -27.31 26.08 13.84
CA GLY A 174 -26.88 25.90 12.44
C GLY A 174 -27.57 24.73 11.73
N MET A 175 -27.53 24.75 10.40
CA MET A 175 -28.00 23.68 9.52
C MET A 175 -26.96 23.41 8.45
N VAL A 176 -26.69 22.13 8.20
CA VAL A 176 -25.83 21.66 7.10
C VAL A 176 -26.71 20.80 6.21
N SER A 177 -26.72 21.09 4.91
CA SER A 177 -27.48 20.33 3.91
C SER A 177 -26.56 19.90 2.79
N LEU A 178 -26.65 18.64 2.40
CA LEU A 178 -25.87 18.07 1.32
C LEU A 178 -26.74 17.90 0.07
N SER A 179 -26.28 18.42 -1.06
CA SER A 179 -26.84 18.11 -2.37
C SER A 179 -25.96 17.06 -3.05
N SER A 180 -26.31 15.78 -2.87
CA SER A 180 -25.51 14.65 -3.36
C SER A 180 -25.36 14.60 -4.89
N GLY A 181 -26.33 15.16 -5.64
CA GLY A 181 -26.28 15.18 -7.10
C GLY A 181 -25.34 16.23 -7.71
N THR A 182 -24.97 17.28 -6.96
CA THR A 182 -24.16 18.39 -7.48
C THR A 182 -22.86 18.61 -6.71
N SER A 183 -22.56 17.77 -5.69
CA SER A 183 -21.42 17.96 -4.77
C SER A 183 -21.37 19.35 -4.13
N HIS A 184 -22.53 19.96 -3.87
CA HIS A 184 -22.64 21.21 -3.12
C HIS A 184 -23.05 20.92 -1.67
N ILE A 185 -22.39 21.59 -0.73
CA ILE A 185 -22.75 21.60 0.69
C ILE A 185 -23.23 23.01 1.03
N ILE A 186 -24.46 23.11 1.51
CA ILE A 186 -25.06 24.37 1.94
C ILE A 186 -24.98 24.41 3.46
N VAL A 187 -24.28 25.41 3.99
CA VAL A 187 -24.10 25.63 5.42
C VAL A 187 -24.79 26.92 5.81
N THR A 188 -25.63 26.86 6.84
CA THR A 188 -26.23 28.03 7.48
C THR A 188 -25.83 28.04 8.95
N ASP A 189 -24.96 28.96 9.36
CA ASP A 189 -24.50 29.08 10.74
C ASP A 189 -24.05 30.54 11.01
N THR A 190 -23.56 30.81 12.21
CA THR A 190 -22.90 32.05 12.62
C THR A 190 -21.68 32.34 11.75
N GLU A 191 -21.37 33.62 11.52
CA GLU A 191 -20.24 34.04 10.66
C GLU A 191 -18.90 33.43 11.10
N ALA A 192 -18.66 33.29 12.41
CA ALA A 192 -17.45 32.69 12.95
C ALA A 192 -17.33 31.20 12.60
N SER A 193 -18.42 30.43 12.74
CA SER A 193 -18.44 29.01 12.39
C SER A 193 -18.31 28.78 10.89
N VAL A 194 -19.00 29.59 10.07
CA VAL A 194 -18.90 29.52 8.61
C VAL A 194 -17.47 29.79 8.14
N LYS A 195 -16.78 30.77 8.73
CA LYS A 195 -15.35 31.03 8.44
C LYS A 195 -14.46 29.83 8.80
N ALA A 196 -14.67 29.22 9.98
CA ALA A 196 -13.91 28.05 10.39
C ALA A 196 -14.17 26.84 9.48
N MET A 197 -15.42 26.62 9.06
CA MET A 197 -15.80 25.56 8.11
C MET A 197 -15.18 25.80 6.74
N ARG A 198 -15.14 27.04 6.24
CA ARG A 198 -14.46 27.39 4.99
C ARG A 198 -12.98 27.03 5.02
N GLU A 199 -12.27 27.41 6.08
CA GLU A 199 -10.85 27.08 6.25
C GLU A 199 -10.61 25.56 6.36
N PHE A 200 -11.55 24.82 6.96
CA PHE A 200 -11.50 23.36 7.02
C PHE A 200 -11.69 22.74 5.63
N VAL A 201 -12.73 23.13 4.89
CA VAL A 201 -13.01 22.61 3.54
C VAL A 201 -11.83 22.87 2.60
N GLN A 202 -11.23 24.06 2.62
CA GLN A 202 -10.07 24.39 1.80
C GLN A 202 -8.82 23.52 2.09
N LYS A 203 -8.67 23.03 3.32
CA LYS A 203 -7.54 22.16 3.71
C LYS A 203 -7.81 20.68 3.41
N VAL A 204 -9.07 20.27 3.40
CA VAL A 204 -9.47 18.87 3.19
C VAL A 204 -9.67 18.57 1.71
N ASP A 205 -10.26 19.49 0.94
CA ASP A 205 -10.53 19.34 -0.49
C ASP A 205 -9.25 19.56 -1.32
N THR A 206 -8.30 18.64 -1.16
CA THR A 206 -7.03 18.62 -1.90
C THR A 206 -6.99 17.40 -2.80
N VAL A 207 -6.13 17.44 -3.83
CA VAL A 207 -5.99 16.33 -4.78
C VAL A 207 -5.48 15.09 -4.04
N THR A 208 -6.29 14.03 -4.03
CA THR A 208 -5.88 12.72 -3.51
C THR A 208 -4.80 12.13 -4.42
N PRO A 209 -3.60 11.79 -3.91
CA PRO A 209 -2.57 11.18 -4.73
C PRO A 209 -2.99 9.79 -5.20
N GLN A 210 -2.49 9.39 -6.37
CA GLN A 210 -2.64 8.03 -6.87
C GLN A 210 -1.34 7.26 -6.63
N VAL A 211 -1.45 5.97 -6.38
CA VAL A 211 -0.31 5.07 -6.18
C VAL A 211 -0.40 3.96 -7.20
N LEU A 212 0.64 3.85 -8.04
CA LEU A 212 0.88 2.71 -8.90
C LEU A 212 1.62 1.65 -8.09
N VAL A 213 1.02 0.48 -7.95
CA VAL A 213 1.64 -0.65 -7.27
C VAL A 213 2.02 -1.69 -8.31
N GLU A 214 3.31 -1.99 -8.38
CA GLU A 214 3.87 -3.05 -9.21
C GLU A 214 4.33 -4.21 -8.33
N ALA A 215 3.83 -5.42 -8.60
CA ALA A 215 4.30 -6.63 -7.95
C ALA A 215 5.01 -7.52 -8.97
N ARG A 216 6.19 -8.05 -8.62
CA ARG A 216 6.93 -9.02 -9.44
C ARG A 216 7.06 -10.31 -8.64
N ILE A 217 6.41 -11.35 -9.13
CA ILE A 217 6.38 -12.67 -8.50
C ILE A 217 7.25 -13.59 -9.35
N TYR A 218 8.28 -14.17 -8.75
CA TYR A 218 9.15 -15.17 -9.36
C TYR A 218 8.91 -16.51 -8.69
N ASP A 219 8.57 -17.53 -9.48
CA ASP A 219 8.57 -18.93 -9.06
C ASP A 219 9.71 -19.64 -9.81
N LEU A 220 10.74 -20.01 -9.06
CA LEU A 220 11.94 -20.68 -9.55
C LEU A 220 11.86 -22.13 -9.14
N THR A 221 12.04 -23.05 -10.10
CA THR A 221 12.12 -24.47 -9.82
C THR A 221 13.34 -25.04 -10.52
N THR A 222 14.27 -25.61 -9.76
CA THR A 222 15.44 -26.34 -10.26
C THR A 222 15.29 -27.80 -9.85
N LYS A 223 15.44 -28.73 -10.79
CA LYS A 223 15.50 -30.17 -10.54
C LYS A 223 16.82 -30.70 -11.08
N ASP A 224 17.60 -31.32 -10.22
CA ASP A 224 18.85 -32.03 -10.56
C ASP A 224 18.66 -33.49 -10.18
N ARG A 225 18.82 -34.38 -11.15
CA ARG A 225 18.68 -35.83 -10.93
C ARG A 225 19.88 -36.57 -11.51
N LEU A 226 20.55 -37.34 -10.65
CA LEU A 226 21.68 -38.17 -10.97
C LEU A 226 21.34 -39.65 -10.73
N ASP A 227 21.41 -40.46 -11.78
CA ASP A 227 21.38 -41.92 -11.70
C ASP A 227 22.76 -42.47 -12.10
N ILE A 228 23.42 -43.23 -11.23
CA ILE A 228 24.66 -43.94 -11.55
C ILE A 228 24.69 -45.34 -10.94
N GLY A 229 25.06 -46.35 -11.74
CA GLY A 229 25.31 -47.69 -11.23
C GLY A 229 25.49 -48.73 -12.33
N ILE A 230 25.90 -49.94 -11.93
CA ILE A 230 26.10 -51.05 -12.84
C ILE A 230 25.21 -52.21 -12.44
N GLU A 231 24.43 -52.71 -13.37
CA GLU A 231 23.67 -53.95 -13.21
C GLU A 231 24.44 -55.11 -13.80
N TRP A 232 24.53 -56.21 -13.05
CA TRP A 232 25.27 -57.41 -13.46
C TRP A 232 24.32 -58.58 -13.69
N GLN A 233 24.60 -59.35 -14.73
CA GLN A 233 23.95 -60.61 -15.03
C GLN A 233 25.04 -61.64 -15.33
N VAL A 234 24.96 -62.80 -14.66
CA VAL A 234 25.92 -63.90 -14.86
C VAL A 234 25.15 -65.22 -14.99
N GLY A 235 25.51 -66.02 -15.99
CA GLY A 235 24.88 -67.31 -16.25
C GLY A 235 25.73 -68.24 -17.10
N THR A 236 25.21 -69.42 -17.40
CA THR A 236 25.83 -70.42 -18.29
C THR A 236 24.78 -70.97 -19.26
N SER A 237 25.18 -71.35 -20.48
CA SER A 237 24.32 -71.95 -21.52
C SER A 237 23.15 -71.07 -22.01
N THR A 238 23.41 -69.79 -22.29
CA THR A 238 22.38 -68.80 -22.66
C THR A 238 21.84 -68.98 -24.09
N THR A 239 20.53 -69.15 -24.25
CA THR A 239 19.82 -69.07 -25.54
C THR A 239 19.22 -67.68 -25.74
N TYR A 240 19.36 -67.05 -26.92
CA TYR A 240 18.80 -65.73 -27.20
C TYR A 240 17.32 -65.81 -27.63
N SER A 241 16.45 -65.16 -26.87
CA SER A 241 15.04 -64.93 -27.24
C SER A 241 14.67 -63.48 -26.94
N PRO A 242 13.95 -62.77 -27.80
CA PRO A 242 13.58 -61.38 -27.57
C PRO A 242 12.38 -61.30 -26.61
N ALA A 243 12.62 -61.38 -25.29
CA ALA A 243 11.60 -61.06 -24.30
C ALA A 243 12.02 -59.92 -23.35
N ASN A 244 11.01 -59.17 -22.90
CA ASN A 244 11.14 -57.85 -22.29
C ASN A 244 11.62 -57.90 -20.84
N LEU A 245 12.86 -57.50 -20.60
CA LEU A 245 13.30 -57.06 -19.28
C LEU A 245 12.87 -55.59 -19.11
N SER A 246 12.05 -55.34 -18.09
CA SER A 246 11.50 -54.01 -17.78
C SER A 246 12.63 -52.99 -17.62
N GLY A 247 12.72 -52.04 -18.56
CA GLY A 247 13.73 -50.96 -18.60
C GLY A 247 14.92 -51.16 -19.54
N LEU A 248 15.09 -52.37 -20.11
CA LEU A 248 16.24 -52.77 -20.95
C LEU A 248 15.79 -53.34 -22.32
N SER A 249 14.62 -52.96 -22.85
CA SER A 249 14.14 -53.45 -24.15
C SER A 249 14.66 -52.63 -25.35
N THR A 250 15.42 -51.56 -25.11
CA THR A 250 15.79 -50.56 -26.14
C THR A 250 17.22 -50.68 -26.66
N VAL A 251 18.10 -51.48 -26.02
CA VAL A 251 19.51 -51.63 -26.42
C VAL A 251 19.88 -53.11 -26.55
N GLY A 252 19.66 -53.64 -27.76
CA GLY A 252 20.03 -55.01 -28.14
C GLY A 252 19.00 -56.09 -27.77
N THR A 253 19.21 -57.31 -28.26
CA THR A 253 18.44 -58.48 -27.84
C THR A 253 18.82 -58.83 -26.40
N ASN A 254 17.83 -58.98 -25.52
CA ASN A 254 18.06 -59.52 -24.18
C ASN A 254 18.24 -61.03 -24.27
N PRO A 255 19.19 -61.62 -23.53
CA PRO A 255 19.20 -63.05 -23.32
C PRO A 255 18.04 -63.40 -22.37
N THR A 256 17.02 -64.10 -22.86
CA THR A 256 15.90 -64.60 -22.04
C THR A 256 15.66 -66.10 -22.21
N GLY A 257 16.64 -66.85 -22.71
CA GLY A 257 16.59 -68.31 -22.73
C GLY A 257 16.78 -68.93 -21.35
N ASP A 258 16.69 -70.25 -21.26
CA ASP A 258 16.93 -70.97 -20.00
C ASP A 258 18.39 -70.80 -19.57
N HIS A 259 18.60 -70.05 -18.49
CA HIS A 259 19.91 -69.87 -17.87
C HIS A 259 19.98 -70.80 -16.65
N TRP A 260 21.01 -71.66 -16.56
CA TRP A 260 21.14 -72.60 -15.44
C TRP A 260 22.60 -72.87 -15.05
N PRO A 261 23.06 -72.46 -13.85
CA PRO A 261 22.40 -71.58 -12.88
C PRO A 261 22.42 -70.12 -13.35
N PHE A 262 21.37 -69.36 -13.02
CA PHE A 262 21.31 -67.93 -13.33
C PHE A 262 21.39 -67.12 -12.03
N THR A 263 22.26 -66.13 -12.00
CA THR A 263 22.27 -65.15 -10.92
C THR A 263 22.14 -63.75 -11.51
N THR A 264 21.05 -63.09 -11.15
CA THR A 264 20.81 -61.70 -11.52
C THR A 264 21.24 -60.82 -10.36
N GLY A 265 22.33 -60.09 -10.54
CA GLY A 265 22.71 -58.93 -9.73
C GLY A 265 21.90 -57.70 -10.17
N ALA A 266 20.58 -57.84 -10.21
CA ALA A 266 19.67 -56.79 -10.65
C ALA A 266 19.14 -56.01 -9.44
N PHE A 267 19.26 -54.69 -9.47
CA PHE A 267 18.65 -53.85 -8.46
C PHE A 267 17.14 -53.78 -8.73
N SER A 268 16.36 -54.43 -7.87
CA SER A 268 14.89 -54.45 -7.89
C SER A 268 14.29 -53.08 -8.23
N ALA A 269 13.33 -53.08 -9.15
CA ALA A 269 12.72 -51.94 -9.83
C ALA A 269 11.95 -50.95 -8.94
N ALA A 270 12.00 -51.09 -7.61
CA ALA A 270 11.42 -50.11 -6.67
C ALA A 270 12.22 -48.80 -6.60
N THR A 271 13.40 -48.75 -7.20
CA THR A 271 14.15 -47.50 -7.39
C THR A 271 13.62 -46.79 -8.63
N GLY A 272 13.12 -45.55 -8.47
CA GLY A 272 12.72 -44.70 -9.58
C GLY A 272 13.90 -44.41 -10.49
N LYS A 273 14.10 -45.25 -11.51
CA LYS A 273 15.15 -45.14 -12.52
C LYS A 273 14.59 -44.35 -13.70
N ALA A 274 15.36 -43.43 -14.29
CA ALA A 274 14.98 -42.91 -15.60
C ALA A 274 14.95 -43.99 -16.67
N THR A 275 13.91 -44.00 -17.47
CA THR A 275 13.69 -45.01 -18.51
C THR A 275 14.48 -44.63 -19.78
N GLY A 276 15.39 -45.51 -20.22
CA GLY A 276 15.84 -45.56 -21.62
C GLY A 276 16.98 -44.65 -22.07
N THR A 277 17.66 -43.89 -21.21
CA THR A 277 18.78 -43.00 -21.59
C THR A 277 20.03 -43.22 -20.73
N GLY A 278 21.23 -43.01 -21.31
CA GLY A 278 22.50 -43.08 -20.58
C GLY A 278 22.99 -44.50 -20.25
N LEU A 279 22.81 -45.45 -21.18
CA LEU A 279 23.12 -46.87 -20.98
C LEU A 279 24.35 -47.26 -21.82
N ILE A 280 25.30 -47.96 -21.19
CA ILE A 280 26.42 -48.63 -21.85
C ILE A 280 26.40 -50.09 -21.42
N ARG A 281 26.33 -51.00 -22.38
CA ARG A 281 26.24 -52.45 -22.14
C ARG A 281 27.53 -53.14 -22.57
N PHE A 282 28.04 -54.01 -21.71
CA PHE A 282 29.21 -54.85 -21.94
C PHE A 282 28.78 -56.30 -21.77
N GLY A 283 28.84 -57.07 -22.85
CA GLY A 283 28.55 -58.51 -22.83
C GLY A 283 29.78 -59.32 -23.20
N TRP A 284 30.06 -60.37 -22.43
CA TRP A 284 31.01 -61.40 -22.79
C TRP A 284 30.31 -62.76 -22.76
N LEU A 285 30.13 -63.31 -23.95
CA LEU A 285 29.48 -64.60 -24.16
C LEU A 285 30.53 -65.69 -24.48
N SER A 286 30.49 -66.79 -23.73
CA SER A 286 31.24 -68.02 -23.98
C SER A 286 30.33 -69.24 -23.79
N ALA A 287 30.76 -70.43 -24.24
CA ALA A 287 29.98 -71.66 -24.09
C ALA A 287 29.69 -72.02 -22.61
N ASP A 288 30.63 -71.69 -21.72
CA ASP A 288 30.58 -72.07 -20.30
C ASP A 288 30.24 -70.91 -19.37
N LEU A 289 30.35 -69.66 -19.82
CA LEU A 289 30.16 -68.47 -18.99
C LEU A 289 29.66 -67.29 -19.82
N ASP A 290 28.57 -66.70 -19.36
CA ASP A 290 27.96 -65.49 -19.90
C ASP A 290 27.98 -64.41 -18.83
N ILE A 291 28.54 -63.25 -19.15
CA ILE A 291 28.58 -62.06 -18.30
C ILE A 291 28.01 -60.91 -19.08
N ASP A 292 26.97 -60.27 -18.55
CA ASP A 292 26.41 -59.05 -19.10
C ASP A 292 26.36 -57.98 -18.01
N ALA A 293 26.91 -56.81 -18.33
CA ALA A 293 27.02 -55.69 -17.42
C ALA A 293 26.48 -54.42 -18.09
N VAL A 294 25.55 -53.74 -17.43
CA VAL A 294 24.95 -52.51 -17.93
C VAL A 294 25.30 -51.37 -16.99
N LEU A 295 26.20 -50.50 -17.44
CA LEU A 295 26.45 -49.22 -16.79
C LEU A 295 25.32 -48.25 -17.18
N LYS A 296 24.65 -47.74 -16.15
CA LYS A 296 23.73 -46.62 -16.28
C LYS A 296 24.38 -45.38 -15.66
N ALA A 297 24.48 -44.32 -16.44
CA ALA A 297 24.94 -43.01 -15.99
C ALA A 297 24.10 -41.93 -16.68
N GLN A 298 23.30 -41.22 -15.91
CA GLN A 298 22.46 -40.14 -16.41
C GLN A 298 22.43 -39.00 -15.39
N GLN A 299 22.70 -37.79 -15.86
CA GLN A 299 22.45 -36.55 -15.13
C GLN A 299 21.42 -35.72 -15.90
N ASN A 300 20.44 -35.18 -15.19
CA ASN A 300 19.35 -34.39 -15.77
C ASN A 300 19.09 -33.14 -14.94
N ASP A 301 19.39 -31.99 -15.54
CA ASP A 301 19.21 -30.66 -14.94
C ASP A 301 18.03 -29.95 -15.63
N ILE A 302 17.04 -29.53 -14.85
CA ILE A 302 15.86 -28.79 -15.33
C ILE A 302 15.73 -27.51 -14.51
N ASP A 303 15.85 -26.37 -15.20
CA ASP A 303 15.58 -25.06 -14.63
C ASP A 303 14.32 -24.44 -15.24
N ALA A 304 13.38 -24.04 -14.38
CA ALA A 304 12.16 -23.36 -14.74
C ALA A 304 12.05 -22.04 -13.97
N LYS A 305 11.70 -20.97 -14.69
CA LYS A 305 11.46 -19.64 -14.13
C LYS A 305 10.14 -19.10 -14.66
N LEU A 306 9.22 -18.85 -13.75
CA LEU A 306 7.95 -18.20 -14.05
C LEU A 306 7.96 -16.78 -13.45
N LEU A 307 7.55 -15.79 -14.25
CA LEU A 307 7.45 -14.39 -13.84
C LEU A 307 6.02 -13.88 -14.07
N ALA A 308 5.40 -13.37 -13.00
CA ALA A 308 4.18 -12.57 -13.10
C ALA A 308 4.48 -11.12 -12.68
N ASN A 309 4.00 -10.15 -13.48
CA ASN A 309 4.13 -8.72 -13.19
C ASN A 309 2.75 -8.00 -13.24
N PRO A 310 1.85 -8.24 -12.27
CA PRO A 310 0.64 -7.45 -12.14
C PRO A 310 0.96 -6.02 -11.68
N ARG A 311 0.30 -5.04 -12.31
CA ARG A 311 0.41 -3.61 -12.00
C ARG A 311 -0.99 -3.04 -11.85
N VAL A 312 -1.20 -2.23 -10.83
CA VAL A 312 -2.50 -1.59 -10.58
C VAL A 312 -2.31 -0.17 -10.06
N LEU A 313 -3.02 0.78 -10.68
CA LEU A 313 -3.07 2.17 -10.24
C LEU A 313 -4.33 2.35 -9.40
N VAL A 314 -4.18 2.97 -8.23
CA VAL A 314 -5.27 3.10 -7.25
C VAL A 314 -5.14 4.42 -6.50
N LEU A 315 -6.28 4.99 -6.08
CA LEU A 315 -6.31 6.19 -5.25
C LEU A 315 -5.82 5.89 -3.83
N ASP A 316 -5.33 6.90 -3.14
CA ASP A 316 -4.99 6.77 -1.72
C ASP A 316 -6.19 6.32 -0.88
N ASN A 317 -5.98 5.38 0.04
CA ASN A 317 -6.99 4.74 0.89
C ASN A 317 -8.06 3.88 0.18
N GLU A 318 -8.00 3.75 -1.14
CA GLU A 318 -8.93 2.90 -1.88
C GLU A 318 -8.38 1.48 -2.09
N LYS A 319 -9.29 0.50 -2.14
CA LYS A 319 -8.91 -0.89 -2.40
C LYS A 319 -8.98 -1.18 -3.90
N ALA A 320 -7.87 -1.66 -4.45
CA ALA A 320 -7.84 -2.21 -5.80
C ALA A 320 -7.59 -3.71 -5.79
N VAL A 321 -8.21 -4.41 -6.75
CA VAL A 321 -8.04 -5.84 -6.97
C VAL A 321 -7.86 -6.09 -8.46
N ILE A 322 -6.76 -6.75 -8.82
CA ILE A 322 -6.52 -7.25 -10.18
C ILE A 322 -6.47 -8.77 -10.14
N LYS A 323 -7.29 -9.41 -10.99
CA LYS A 323 -7.38 -10.88 -11.13
C LYS A 323 -7.01 -11.29 -12.55
N ILE A 324 -6.00 -12.13 -12.68
CA ILE A 324 -5.56 -12.76 -13.93
C ILE A 324 -5.62 -14.26 -13.69
N ILE A 325 -6.81 -14.82 -13.91
CA ILE A 325 -7.15 -16.20 -13.52
C ILE A 325 -7.68 -17.00 -14.71
N GLN A 326 -7.50 -18.31 -14.61
CA GLN A 326 -8.11 -19.34 -15.45
C GLN A 326 -9.00 -20.20 -14.56
N GLU A 327 -10.19 -20.53 -15.03
CA GLU A 327 -11.12 -21.43 -14.35
C GLU A 327 -10.91 -22.85 -14.84
N ILE A 328 -10.58 -23.77 -13.93
CA ILE A 328 -10.40 -25.19 -14.22
C ILE A 328 -11.65 -25.95 -13.76
N PRO A 329 -12.37 -26.61 -14.67
CA PRO A 329 -13.53 -27.41 -14.30
C PRO A 329 -13.09 -28.69 -13.57
N TYR A 330 -13.83 -29.06 -12.53
CA TYR A 330 -13.68 -30.31 -11.81
C TYR A 330 -15.07 -30.87 -11.45
N GLN A 331 -15.17 -32.17 -11.24
CA GLN A 331 -16.45 -32.81 -10.90
C GLN A 331 -16.59 -33.00 -9.39
N GLU A 332 -17.70 -32.52 -8.85
CA GLU A 332 -18.11 -32.71 -7.47
C GLU A 332 -19.28 -33.69 -7.40
N LEU A 333 -19.09 -34.82 -6.72
CA LEU A 333 -20.11 -35.85 -6.55
C LEU A 333 -21.01 -35.45 -5.37
N THR A 334 -22.19 -34.92 -5.68
CA THR A 334 -23.23 -34.67 -4.67
C THR A 334 -24.18 -35.87 -4.61
N GLN A 335 -24.45 -36.39 -3.41
CA GLN A 335 -25.50 -37.40 -3.23
C GLN A 335 -26.85 -36.71 -3.18
N SER A 336 -27.78 -37.12 -4.05
CA SER A 336 -29.19 -36.76 -3.89
C SER A 336 -29.80 -37.57 -2.73
N SER A 337 -30.83 -37.04 -2.08
CA SER A 337 -31.58 -37.69 -1.00
C SER A 337 -32.24 -39.02 -1.40
N ALA A 338 -32.23 -39.39 -2.69
CA ALA A 338 -32.70 -40.65 -3.23
C ALA A 338 -31.57 -41.68 -3.50
N GLY A 339 -30.34 -41.42 -3.05
CA GLY A 339 -29.22 -42.36 -3.16
C GLY A 339 -28.52 -42.39 -4.52
N GLY A 340 -28.71 -41.38 -5.37
CA GLY A 340 -27.99 -41.23 -6.63
C GLY A 340 -26.79 -40.28 -6.51
N GLN A 341 -25.63 -40.65 -7.07
CA GLN A 341 -24.50 -39.73 -7.26
C GLN A 341 -24.77 -38.86 -8.49
N LEU A 342 -25.00 -37.56 -8.30
CA LEU A 342 -25.03 -36.58 -9.36
C LEU A 342 -23.66 -35.90 -9.42
N GLY A 343 -22.96 -36.05 -10.56
CA GLY A 343 -21.75 -35.28 -10.84
C GLY A 343 -22.12 -33.87 -11.25
N THR A 344 -21.82 -32.89 -10.39
CA THR A 344 -21.94 -31.46 -10.71
C THR A 344 -20.58 -30.93 -11.14
N THR A 345 -20.52 -30.10 -12.18
CA THR A 345 -19.27 -29.46 -12.60
C THR A 345 -19.09 -28.18 -11.79
N SER A 346 -17.98 -28.06 -11.07
CA SER A 346 -17.59 -26.87 -10.32
C SER A 346 -16.26 -26.35 -10.86
N PHE A 347 -15.92 -25.09 -10.58
CA PHE A 347 -14.73 -24.44 -11.14
C PHE A 347 -13.76 -24.04 -10.01
N ARG A 348 -12.47 -24.28 -10.23
CA ARG A 348 -11.39 -23.72 -9.41
C ARG A 348 -10.66 -22.63 -10.19
N GLU A 349 -10.61 -21.44 -9.62
CA GLU A 349 -9.78 -20.35 -10.15
C GLU A 349 -8.30 -20.62 -9.84
N VAL A 350 -7.46 -20.58 -10.88
CA VAL A 350 -5.99 -20.61 -10.77
C VAL A 350 -5.40 -19.40 -11.48
N GLY A 351 -4.38 -18.78 -10.91
CA GLY A 351 -3.70 -17.64 -11.51
C GLY A 351 -3.17 -16.65 -10.48
N VAL A 352 -3.06 -15.38 -10.89
CA VAL A 352 -2.52 -14.30 -10.08
C VAL A 352 -3.66 -13.37 -9.66
N GLU A 353 -3.83 -13.18 -8.36
CA GLU A 353 -4.71 -12.17 -7.79
C GLU A 353 -3.87 -11.24 -6.90
N LEU A 354 -3.94 -9.94 -7.13
CA LEU A 354 -3.29 -8.94 -6.29
C LEU A 354 -4.37 -8.00 -5.75
N SER A 355 -4.53 -8.01 -4.43
CA SER A 355 -5.30 -6.99 -3.73
C SER A 355 -4.36 -6.05 -2.99
N VAL A 356 -4.58 -4.74 -3.17
CA VAL A 356 -3.78 -3.71 -2.53
C VAL A 356 -4.64 -2.55 -2.04
N THR A 357 -4.27 -2.00 -0.89
CA THR A 357 -4.78 -0.73 -0.38
C THR A 357 -3.58 0.12 0.05
N PRO A 358 -3.26 1.21 -0.67
CA PRO A 358 -2.17 2.10 -0.33
C PRO A 358 -2.62 3.19 0.64
N HIS A 359 -1.66 3.73 1.38
CA HIS A 359 -1.79 4.94 2.18
C HIS A 359 -0.51 5.77 2.09
N VAL A 360 -0.57 6.97 1.51
CA VAL A 360 0.56 7.89 1.37
C VAL A 360 0.71 8.70 2.65
N THR A 361 1.88 8.59 3.28
CA THR A 361 2.24 9.36 4.48
C THR A 361 2.86 10.70 4.11
N ARG A 362 2.98 11.61 5.09
CA ARG A 362 3.58 12.94 4.90
C ARG A 362 5.06 12.91 4.50
N ASP A 363 5.77 11.82 4.82
CA ASP A 363 7.20 11.65 4.56
C ASP A 363 7.47 11.00 3.19
N ASN A 364 6.51 11.05 2.24
CA ASN A 364 6.57 10.36 0.95
C ASN A 364 6.77 8.84 1.04
N MET A 365 6.49 8.24 2.21
CA MET A 365 6.43 6.79 2.34
C MET A 365 5.00 6.31 2.06
N VAL A 366 4.89 5.16 1.43
CA VAL A 366 3.64 4.48 1.10
C VAL A 366 3.49 3.27 2.01
N ARG A 367 2.47 3.31 2.88
CA ARG A 367 2.02 2.13 3.61
C ARG A 367 1.14 1.31 2.68
N LEU A 368 1.49 0.05 2.46
CA LEU A 368 0.75 -0.85 1.59
C LEU A 368 0.18 -1.99 2.43
N VAL A 369 -1.13 -2.20 2.35
CA VAL A 369 -1.77 -3.45 2.77
C VAL A 369 -1.91 -4.33 1.53
N LEU A 370 -1.24 -5.48 1.53
CA LEU A 370 -1.07 -6.33 0.37
C LEU A 370 -1.56 -7.74 0.67
N SER A 371 -2.35 -8.28 -0.24
CA SER A 371 -2.77 -9.69 -0.24
C SER A 371 -2.57 -10.31 -1.63
N PRO A 372 -1.31 -10.52 -2.08
CA PRO A 372 -1.04 -11.31 -3.27
C PRO A 372 -1.40 -12.79 -3.06
N LYS A 373 -2.09 -13.34 -4.06
CA LYS A 373 -2.38 -14.76 -4.20
C LYS A 373 -1.89 -15.23 -5.56
N PHE A 374 -1.18 -16.34 -5.55
CA PHE A 374 -0.64 -16.99 -6.72
C PHE A 374 -1.07 -18.45 -6.71
N SER A 375 -1.54 -18.96 -7.83
CA SER A 375 -1.96 -20.35 -7.95
C SER A 375 -1.69 -20.89 -9.33
N ILE A 376 -1.24 -22.15 -9.39
CA ILE A 376 -0.99 -22.88 -10.63
C ILE A 376 -1.54 -24.30 -10.49
N LYS A 377 -2.00 -24.87 -11.60
CA LYS A 377 -2.28 -26.30 -11.68
C LYS A 377 -0.98 -27.07 -11.86
N THR A 378 -0.70 -28.01 -10.96
CA THR A 378 0.56 -28.76 -10.94
C THR A 378 0.39 -30.20 -11.41
N ASP A 379 -0.73 -30.84 -11.09
CA ASP A 379 -0.97 -32.24 -11.42
C ASP A 379 -2.48 -32.55 -11.55
N GLU A 380 -2.81 -33.80 -11.88
CA GLU A 380 -4.16 -34.36 -11.81
C GLU A 380 -4.15 -35.69 -11.03
N VAL A 381 -5.01 -35.80 -10.02
CA VAL A 381 -5.24 -37.06 -9.31
C VAL A 381 -6.47 -37.73 -9.90
N VAL A 382 -6.30 -38.95 -10.42
CA VAL A 382 -7.43 -39.75 -10.89
C VAL A 382 -8.11 -40.40 -9.71
N LEU A 383 -9.35 -39.97 -9.42
CA LEU A 383 -10.22 -40.68 -8.49
C LEU A 383 -11.03 -41.71 -9.27
N VAL A 384 -10.94 -42.97 -8.85
CA VAL A 384 -11.72 -44.07 -9.43
C VAL A 384 -13.07 -44.10 -8.74
N GLY A 385 -14.13 -43.80 -9.47
CA GLY A 385 -15.51 -43.92 -8.99
C GLY A 385 -16.01 -45.36 -8.99
N SER A 386 -17.21 -45.58 -8.44
CA SER A 386 -17.90 -46.87 -8.56
C SER A 386 -18.19 -47.15 -10.04
N GLY A 387 -17.64 -48.25 -10.58
CA GLY A 387 -17.78 -48.63 -11.99
C GLY A 387 -16.55 -48.41 -12.89
N ASN A 388 -15.33 -48.25 -12.33
CA ASN A 388 -14.08 -48.07 -13.07
C ASN A 388 -14.01 -46.81 -13.96
N THR A 389 -14.90 -45.84 -13.77
CA THR A 389 -14.80 -44.53 -14.43
C THR A 389 -13.80 -43.65 -13.68
N ALA A 390 -12.75 -43.25 -14.40
CA ALA A 390 -11.68 -42.38 -13.92
C ALA A 390 -12.07 -40.92 -14.10
N PHE A 391 -12.12 -40.16 -12.99
CA PHE A 391 -12.33 -38.72 -13.02
C PHE A 391 -11.05 -38.01 -12.59
N PRO A 392 -10.29 -37.40 -13.52
CA PRO A 392 -9.11 -36.62 -13.16
C PRO A 392 -9.55 -35.36 -12.39
N GLN A 393 -8.98 -35.15 -11.21
CA GLN A 393 -9.21 -33.99 -10.36
C GLN A 393 -7.93 -33.14 -10.33
N PRO A 394 -8.00 -31.83 -10.60
CA PRO A 394 -6.82 -30.98 -10.66
C PRO A 394 -6.22 -30.76 -9.27
N VAL A 395 -4.91 -30.89 -9.16
CA VAL A 395 -4.11 -30.43 -8.01
C VAL A 395 -3.67 -29.00 -8.28
N VAL A 396 -3.99 -28.11 -7.33
CA VAL A 396 -3.69 -26.68 -7.42
C VAL A 396 -2.77 -26.29 -6.28
N ASP A 397 -1.57 -25.84 -6.63
CA ASP A 397 -0.64 -25.25 -5.68
C ASP A 397 -0.99 -23.78 -5.51
N ARG A 398 -1.29 -23.36 -4.28
CA ARG A 398 -1.63 -21.97 -3.94
C ARG A 398 -0.59 -21.41 -2.97
N ARG A 399 -0.12 -20.21 -3.28
CA ARG A 399 0.80 -19.41 -2.47
C ARG A 399 0.13 -18.06 -2.20
N GLU A 400 -0.01 -17.70 -0.93
CA GLU A 400 -0.64 -16.44 -0.53
C GLU A 400 0.16 -15.80 0.61
N ALA A 401 0.19 -14.47 0.61
CA ALA A 401 0.80 -13.70 1.69
C ALA A 401 -0.08 -12.49 1.96
N THR A 402 -0.42 -12.23 3.24
CA THR A 402 -1.08 -10.99 3.65
C THR A 402 -0.16 -10.23 4.56
N THR A 403 0.27 -9.04 4.16
CA THR A 403 1.24 -8.24 4.90
C THR A 403 0.88 -6.77 4.83
N THR A 404 1.32 -6.02 5.84
CA THR A 404 1.30 -4.57 5.83
C THR A 404 2.73 -4.08 5.96
N LEU A 405 3.16 -3.23 5.04
CA LEU A 405 4.54 -2.76 4.97
C LEU A 405 4.60 -1.28 4.62
N LEU A 406 5.71 -0.64 4.95
CA LEU A 406 5.97 0.77 4.69
C LEU A 406 7.19 0.85 3.76
N VAL A 407 7.04 1.56 2.64
CA VAL A 407 8.07 1.63 1.59
C VAL A 407 8.21 3.06 1.11
N GLU A 408 9.41 3.47 0.75
CA GLU A 408 9.65 4.73 0.08
C GLU A 408 9.11 4.74 -1.36
N ASP A 409 8.73 5.90 -1.86
CA ASP A 409 8.33 6.07 -3.26
C ASP A 409 9.40 5.56 -4.24
N GLY A 410 9.00 4.73 -5.20
CA GLY A 410 9.85 4.18 -6.27
C GLY A 410 10.86 3.11 -5.82
N ARG A 411 10.90 2.74 -4.54
CA ARG A 411 11.81 1.69 -4.03
C ARG A 411 11.17 0.32 -4.09
N THR A 412 11.97 -0.68 -4.45
CA THR A 412 11.54 -2.08 -4.45
C THR A 412 11.87 -2.72 -3.10
N VAL A 413 10.89 -3.39 -2.51
CA VAL A 413 11.07 -4.23 -1.31
C VAL A 413 10.72 -5.68 -1.59
N VAL A 414 11.36 -6.59 -0.87
CA VAL A 414 11.04 -8.01 -0.90
C VAL A 414 9.98 -8.27 0.17
N LEU A 415 8.79 -8.72 -0.24
CA LEU A 415 7.69 -9.03 0.67
C LEU A 415 7.98 -10.29 1.49
N GLY A 416 8.68 -11.24 0.86
CA GLY A 416 9.07 -12.52 1.42
C GLY A 416 9.40 -13.53 0.34
N GLY A 417 9.88 -14.69 0.78
CA GLY A 417 10.09 -15.84 -0.08
C GLY A 417 10.12 -17.15 0.70
N LEU A 418 9.76 -18.23 0.03
CA LEU A 418 9.84 -19.59 0.56
C LEU A 418 10.78 -20.39 -0.33
N ARG A 419 11.90 -20.84 0.24
CA ARG A 419 12.83 -21.75 -0.43
C ARG A 419 12.67 -23.14 0.19
N GLN A 420 12.31 -24.12 -0.64
CA GLN A 420 12.22 -25.52 -0.26
C GLN A 420 13.24 -26.32 -1.07
N LYS A 421 14.02 -27.17 -0.39
CA LYS A 421 14.91 -28.14 -1.02
C LYS A 421 14.55 -29.53 -0.53
N ASN A 422 14.08 -30.37 -1.44
CA ASN A 422 13.81 -31.78 -1.19
C ASN A 422 14.92 -32.60 -1.85
N VAL A 423 15.61 -33.42 -1.08
CA VAL A 423 16.65 -34.34 -1.58
C VAL A 423 16.20 -35.76 -1.28
N THR A 424 16.02 -36.55 -2.33
CA THR A 424 15.72 -37.98 -2.24
C THR A 424 16.92 -38.75 -2.73
N ARG A 425 17.58 -39.48 -1.82
CA ARG A 425 18.73 -40.33 -2.16
C ARG A 425 18.35 -41.79 -1.93
N VAL A 426 18.52 -42.61 -2.96
CA VAL A 426 18.24 -44.04 -2.92
C VAL A 426 19.49 -44.80 -3.33
N VAL A 427 19.96 -45.70 -2.47
CA VAL A 427 21.15 -46.51 -2.71
C VAL A 427 20.77 -47.99 -2.61
N ASN A 428 20.94 -48.71 -3.71
CA ASN A 428 20.86 -50.17 -3.73
C ASN A 428 22.27 -50.72 -3.87
N LYS A 429 22.63 -51.73 -3.08
CA LYS A 429 23.96 -52.33 -3.15
C LYS A 429 23.90 -53.81 -2.85
N ILE A 430 24.84 -54.56 -3.41
CA ILE A 430 25.07 -55.95 -3.02
C ILE A 430 25.78 -55.94 -1.66
N PRO A 431 25.27 -56.66 -0.64
CA PRO A 431 25.93 -56.76 0.66
C PRO A 431 27.39 -57.22 0.51
N PHE A 432 28.29 -56.70 1.35
CA PHE A 432 29.75 -56.88 1.31
C PHE A 432 30.45 -56.25 0.08
N LEU A 433 30.05 -56.60 -1.15
CA LEU A 433 30.72 -56.16 -2.38
C LEU A 433 30.54 -54.65 -2.67
N GLY A 434 29.37 -54.09 -2.35
CA GLY A 434 29.09 -52.66 -2.57
C GLY A 434 29.80 -51.70 -1.61
N ASP A 435 30.35 -52.23 -0.51
CA ASP A 435 31.05 -51.45 0.52
C ASP A 435 32.58 -51.49 0.37
N VAL A 436 33.11 -52.23 -0.61
CA VAL A 436 34.56 -52.29 -0.87
C VAL A 436 35.06 -50.93 -1.38
N PRO A 437 36.09 -50.33 -0.76
CA PRO A 437 36.65 -49.08 -1.26
C PRO A 437 37.22 -49.25 -2.69
N GLY A 438 36.94 -48.29 -3.56
CA GLY A 438 37.34 -48.33 -4.98
C GLY A 438 36.40 -49.18 -5.85
N LEU A 439 36.23 -50.47 -5.54
CA LEU A 439 35.46 -51.41 -6.36
C LEU A 439 33.95 -51.41 -6.06
N GLY A 440 33.51 -50.90 -4.91
CA GLY A 440 32.12 -50.93 -4.49
C GLY A 440 31.16 -50.15 -5.40
N MET A 441 31.67 -49.19 -6.18
CA MET A 441 30.87 -48.48 -7.20
C MET A 441 30.36 -49.42 -8.30
N LEU A 442 31.06 -50.53 -8.57
CA LEU A 442 30.62 -51.52 -9.55
C LEU A 442 29.45 -52.36 -9.02
N PHE A 443 29.25 -52.44 -7.70
CA PHE A 443 28.28 -53.32 -7.06
C PHE A 443 27.18 -52.56 -6.32
N ARG A 444 26.98 -51.29 -6.67
CA ARG A 444 25.91 -50.43 -6.15
C ARG A 444 25.29 -49.56 -7.24
N PHE A 445 24.05 -49.19 -7.02
CA PHE A 445 23.29 -48.20 -7.77
C PHE A 445 22.90 -47.07 -6.82
N GLU A 446 23.14 -45.85 -7.26
CA GLU A 446 22.85 -44.62 -6.54
C GLU A 446 21.99 -43.73 -7.43
N GLY A 447 20.80 -43.40 -6.93
CA GLY A 447 19.92 -42.40 -7.49
C GLY A 447 19.78 -41.24 -6.51
N GLU A 448 20.05 -40.02 -6.96
CA GLU A 448 19.83 -38.79 -6.21
C GLU A 448 18.90 -37.87 -7.02
N ASP A 449 17.82 -37.42 -6.39
CA ASP A 449 16.88 -36.45 -6.95
C ASP A 449 16.78 -35.24 -6.01
N THR A 450 17.25 -34.10 -6.49
CA THR A 450 17.23 -32.82 -5.78
C THR A 450 16.26 -31.88 -6.46
N VAL A 451 15.17 -31.53 -5.76
CA VAL A 451 14.18 -30.54 -6.20
C VAL A 451 14.28 -29.32 -5.32
N MET A 452 14.62 -28.18 -5.92
CA MET A 452 14.64 -26.87 -5.28
C MET A 452 13.52 -25.99 -5.85
N SER A 453 12.68 -25.45 -4.98
CA SER A 453 11.65 -24.47 -5.35
C SER A 453 11.84 -23.20 -4.52
N GLU A 454 11.80 -22.05 -5.17
CA GLU A 454 11.92 -20.74 -4.53
C GLU A 454 10.87 -19.77 -5.07
N LEU A 455 10.00 -19.28 -4.18
CA LEU A 455 9.10 -18.17 -4.45
C LEU A 455 9.74 -16.88 -3.94
N VAL A 456 9.82 -15.84 -4.78
CA VAL A 456 10.22 -14.49 -4.36
C VAL A 456 9.22 -13.46 -4.85
N VAL A 457 8.74 -12.61 -3.94
CA VAL A 457 7.78 -11.53 -4.26
C VAL A 457 8.43 -10.17 -4.01
N PHE A 458 8.52 -9.36 -5.06
CA PHE A 458 8.99 -7.99 -5.01
C PHE A 458 7.82 -7.03 -5.19
N ILE A 459 7.81 -5.92 -4.44
CA ILE A 459 6.79 -4.87 -4.55
C ILE A 459 7.48 -3.53 -4.75
N THR A 460 6.97 -2.72 -5.68
CA THR A 460 7.44 -1.35 -5.94
C THR A 460 6.22 -0.42 -6.02
N PRO A 461 5.97 0.43 -5.01
CA PRO A 461 5.02 1.52 -5.14
C PRO A 461 5.64 2.70 -5.89
N LYS A 462 4.79 3.44 -6.60
CA LYS A 462 5.14 4.73 -7.22
C LYS A 462 3.98 5.71 -7.06
N ILE A 463 4.22 6.85 -6.44
CA ILE A 463 3.24 7.93 -6.31
C ILE A 463 3.13 8.65 -7.65
N VAL A 464 1.91 8.79 -8.17
CA VAL A 464 1.59 9.44 -9.43
C VAL A 464 0.87 10.76 -9.11
N THR A 465 1.58 11.87 -9.28
CA THR A 465 1.06 13.23 -9.03
C THR A 465 0.41 13.88 -10.25
N ASN A 466 0.77 13.45 -11.46
CA ASN A 466 0.13 13.90 -12.70
C ASN A 466 -0.38 12.68 -13.48
N PRO A 467 -1.66 12.66 -13.92
CA PRO A 467 -2.24 11.55 -14.68
C PRO A 467 -1.74 11.48 -16.13
N LEU A 468 -0.61 12.12 -16.44
CA LEU A 468 0.01 12.03 -17.75
C LEU A 468 0.70 10.67 -17.87
N MET A 469 0.38 9.93 -18.94
CA MET A 469 1.07 8.70 -19.29
C MET A 469 2.58 8.96 -19.26
N THR A 470 3.32 8.14 -18.52
CA THR A 470 4.78 8.17 -18.60
C THR A 470 5.23 7.86 -20.03
N ALA A 471 6.43 8.29 -20.41
CA ALA A 471 6.94 8.07 -21.78
C ALA A 471 6.88 6.59 -22.19
N ASP A 472 7.16 5.68 -21.25
CA ASP A 472 7.08 4.23 -21.46
C ASP A 472 5.63 3.73 -21.64
N GLU A 473 4.67 4.29 -20.87
CA GLU A 473 3.24 3.98 -21.02
C GLU A 473 2.68 4.51 -22.33
N LYS A 474 3.16 5.69 -22.77
CA LYS A 474 2.81 6.25 -24.07
C LYS A 474 3.33 5.35 -25.19
N GLN A 475 4.57 4.88 -25.13
CA GLN A 475 5.11 3.92 -26.10
C GLN A 475 4.35 2.60 -26.10
N ARG A 476 3.97 2.08 -24.93
CA ARG A 476 3.13 0.86 -24.84
C ARG A 476 1.75 1.08 -25.42
N TYR A 477 1.10 2.21 -25.11
CA TYR A 477 -0.18 2.59 -25.69
C TYR A 477 -0.10 2.70 -27.22
N GLU A 478 0.94 3.37 -27.74
CA GLU A 478 1.22 3.45 -29.17
C GLU A 478 1.48 2.08 -29.79
N SER A 479 2.15 1.17 -29.09
CA SER A 479 2.38 -0.22 -29.55
C SER A 479 1.12 -1.10 -29.51
N THR A 480 0.17 -0.80 -28.62
CA THR A 480 -1.15 -1.45 -28.57
C THR A 480 -2.16 -0.86 -29.55
N ASN A 481 -1.85 0.29 -30.15
CA ASN A 481 -2.61 0.83 -31.26
C ASN A 481 -2.28 0.02 -32.51
N PHE A 482 -2.85 -1.18 -32.59
CA PHE A 482 -2.82 -1.97 -33.82
C PHE A 482 -3.44 -1.12 -34.91
N ALA A 483 -2.73 -0.97 -36.04
CA ALA A 483 -3.40 -0.53 -37.26
C ALA A 483 -4.61 -1.44 -37.42
N GLY A 484 -5.82 -0.86 -37.44
CA GLY A 484 -7.05 -1.61 -37.66
C GLY A 484 -6.89 -2.53 -38.87
N PRO A 485 -7.71 -3.60 -39.00
CA PRO A 485 -7.56 -4.58 -40.06
C PRO A 485 -7.29 -3.85 -41.38
N LYS A 486 -6.06 -4.02 -41.91
CA LYS A 486 -5.72 -3.44 -43.21
C LYS A 486 -6.78 -3.99 -44.15
N GLU A 487 -7.59 -3.11 -44.74
CA GLU A 487 -8.51 -3.53 -45.78
C GLU A 487 -7.70 -4.36 -46.77
N ILE A 488 -8.03 -5.66 -46.85
CA ILE A 488 -7.38 -6.57 -47.78
C ILE A 488 -7.95 -6.20 -49.13
N THR A 489 -7.40 -5.13 -49.71
CA THR A 489 -7.72 -4.74 -51.08
C THR A 489 -7.23 -5.83 -51.99
N THR A 490 -8.16 -6.38 -52.77
CA THR A 490 -7.81 -7.38 -53.79
C THR A 490 -6.85 -6.77 -54.81
N ARG A 491 -6.06 -7.61 -55.51
CA ARG A 491 -5.15 -7.13 -56.57
C ARG A 491 -5.85 -6.20 -57.57
N PHE A 492 -7.13 -6.45 -57.84
CA PHE A 492 -7.97 -5.64 -58.71
C PHE A 492 -8.27 -4.24 -58.14
N GLU A 493 -8.56 -4.13 -56.84
CA GLU A 493 -8.77 -2.82 -56.18
C GLU A 493 -7.47 -2.00 -56.12
N LYS A 494 -6.32 -2.65 -55.90
CA LYS A 494 -5.01 -1.98 -55.97
C LYS A 494 -4.67 -1.46 -57.36
N GLN A 495 -5.02 -2.20 -58.42
CA GLN A 495 -4.81 -1.72 -59.80
C GLN A 495 -5.73 -0.56 -60.13
N LYS A 496 -7.00 -0.62 -59.71
CA LYS A 496 -7.99 0.43 -59.94
C LYS A 496 -7.65 1.73 -59.20
N GLN A 497 -7.10 1.64 -57.98
CA GLN A 497 -6.57 2.81 -57.25
C GLN A 497 -5.36 3.43 -57.95
N LYS A 498 -4.45 2.60 -58.49
CA LYS A 498 -3.27 3.08 -59.22
C LYS A 498 -3.64 3.77 -60.53
N GLU A 499 -4.62 3.24 -61.26
CA GLU A 499 -5.17 3.85 -62.48
C GLU A 499 -5.96 5.14 -62.21
N SER A 500 -6.49 5.32 -61.00
CA SER A 500 -7.15 6.57 -60.59
C SER A 500 -6.20 7.65 -60.06
N GLU A 501 -4.98 7.28 -59.64
CA GLU A 501 -3.93 8.23 -59.22
C GLU A 501 -3.11 8.76 -60.41
N ASP A 502 -2.99 7.98 -61.49
CA ASP A 502 -2.28 8.36 -62.73
C ASP A 502 -3.15 9.16 -63.74
N LYS A 503 -4.37 9.56 -63.34
CA LYS A 503 -5.33 10.29 -64.18
C LYS A 503 -5.75 11.59 -63.51
#